data_AF-A0A3D4GWQ1-F1
#
_entry.id   AF-A0A3D4GWQ1-F1
#
_cell.length_a   1.000
_cell.length_b   1.000
_cell.length_c   1.000
_cell.angle_alpha   90.00
_cell.angle_beta   90.00
_cell.angle_gamma   90.00
#
_symmetry.space_group_name_H-M   'P 1'
#
loop_
_entity.id
_entity.type
_entity.pdbx_description
1 polymer ?
#
loop_
_entity_poly.entity_id
_entity_poly.type
_entity_poly.pdbx_seq_one_letter_code
_entity_poly.pdbx_strand_id
1 'polypeptide(L)'
;MLSKLAELSSAKKGSIALDIGIGHTAFVLGKKGASVIGLDLTPQMLREGIKLREKKGQRHIDFMLGYAHCLPFPPKMFQVVTCRRNAPDTIAWREVGDRRQECSRR
;
A
#
# COMPACT_ATOMS: atom_id res chain seq x y z
N MET A 1 4.65 13.11 12.52
CA MET A 1 5.04 11.72 12.15
C MET A 1 4.80 11.40 10.67
N LEU A 2 3.62 11.67 10.09
CA LEU A 2 3.36 11.46 8.64
C LEU A 2 4.20 12.35 7.71
N SER A 3 4.55 13.57 8.14
CA SER A 3 5.44 14.48 7.41
C SER A 3 6.83 13.88 7.15
N LYS A 4 7.37 13.12 8.11
CA LYS A 4 8.70 12.50 8.00
C LYS A 4 8.74 11.39 6.94
N LEU A 5 7.66 10.60 6.81
CA LEU A 5 7.55 9.58 5.76
C LEU A 5 7.52 10.21 4.37
N ALA A 6 6.82 11.34 4.23
CA ALA A 6 6.85 12.11 2.99
C ALA A 6 8.30 12.53 2.68
N GLU A 7 8.97 13.19 3.63
CA GLU A 7 10.35 13.69 3.47
C GLU A 7 11.36 12.59 3.11
N LEU A 8 11.26 11.42 3.74
CA LEU A 8 12.18 10.30 3.52
C LEU A 8 11.87 9.50 2.25
N SER A 9 10.65 9.62 1.72
CA SER A 9 10.29 8.97 0.45
C SER A 9 10.89 9.75 -0.73
N SER A 10 11.45 9.02 -1.70
CA SER A 10 11.85 9.54 -3.01
C SER A 10 10.64 9.89 -3.91
N ALA A 11 9.43 9.87 -3.36
CA ALA A 11 8.20 10.17 -4.08
C ALA A 11 8.22 11.61 -4.60
N LYS A 12 8.01 11.73 -5.90
CA LYS A 12 7.90 12.97 -6.66
C LYS A 12 6.67 12.92 -7.55
N LYS A 13 6.32 14.06 -8.15
CA LYS A 13 5.25 14.13 -9.13
C LYS A 13 5.51 13.12 -10.27
N GLY A 14 4.52 12.29 -10.57
CA GLY A 14 4.63 11.23 -11.59
C GLY A 14 5.29 9.93 -11.11
N SER A 15 5.71 9.81 -9.85
CA SER A 15 6.14 8.52 -9.30
C SER A 15 4.97 7.54 -9.22
N ILE A 16 5.27 6.26 -9.43
CA ILE A 16 4.35 5.15 -9.16
C ILE A 16 4.72 4.55 -7.81
N ALA A 17 3.77 4.48 -6.88
CA ALA A 17 3.99 4.05 -5.51
C ALA A 17 3.02 2.95 -5.06
N LEU A 18 3.48 2.09 -4.15
CA LEU A 18 2.69 1.06 -3.47
C LEU A 18 2.69 1.33 -1.97
N ASP A 19 1.52 1.39 -1.34
CA ASP A 19 1.37 1.48 0.12
C ASP A 19 0.70 0.21 0.68
N ILE A 20 1.44 -0.58 1.46
CA ILE A 20 0.96 -1.83 2.07
C ILE A 20 0.40 -1.55 3.46
N GLY A 21 -0.82 -2.02 3.73
CA GLY A 21 -1.57 -1.78 4.96
C GLY A 21 -2.25 -0.42 4.95
N ILE A 22 -2.95 -0.12 3.84
CA ILE A 22 -3.49 1.19 3.44
C ILE A 22 -3.82 2.11 4.61
N GLY A 23 -2.93 3.07 4.82
CA GLY A 23 -3.06 4.01 5.91
C GLY A 23 -3.26 5.43 5.40
N HIS A 24 -2.86 6.39 6.23
CA HIS A 24 -2.75 7.77 5.79
C HIS A 24 -1.54 8.01 4.85
N THR A 25 -0.64 7.02 4.72
CA THR A 25 0.59 7.13 3.94
C THR A 25 0.32 7.26 2.44
N ALA A 26 -0.60 6.46 1.88
CA ALA A 26 -1.02 6.58 0.49
C ALA A 26 -1.44 8.03 0.11
N PHE A 27 -2.19 8.69 1.00
CA PHE A 27 -2.63 10.08 0.78
C PHE A 27 -1.49 11.10 0.87
N VAL A 28 -0.50 10.86 1.73
CA VAL A 28 0.70 11.68 1.82
C VAL A 28 1.53 11.58 0.54
N LEU A 29 1.67 10.38 -0.02
CA LEU A 29 2.34 10.15 -1.30
C LEU A 29 1.56 10.81 -2.46
N GLY A 30 0.24 10.66 -2.49
CA GLY A 30 -0.60 11.32 -3.48
C GLY A 30 -0.51 12.86 -3.42
N LYS A 31 -0.36 13.44 -2.22
CA LYS A 31 -0.15 14.89 -2.08
C LYS A 31 1.16 15.37 -2.72
N LYS A 32 2.17 14.51 -2.85
CA LYS A 32 3.41 14.78 -3.59
C LYS A 32 3.25 14.60 -5.11
N GLY A 33 2.06 14.23 -5.58
CA GLY A 33 1.75 13.99 -6.99
C GLY A 33 2.14 12.61 -7.50
N ALA A 34 2.35 11.64 -6.61
CA ALA A 34 2.54 10.25 -6.99
C ALA A 34 1.18 9.59 -7.32
N SER A 35 1.17 8.68 -8.28
CA SER A 35 0.07 7.73 -8.47
C SER A 35 0.29 6.55 -7.53
N VAL A 36 -0.69 6.26 -6.70
CA VAL A 36 -0.52 5.34 -5.57
C VAL A 36 -1.50 4.19 -5.66
N ILE A 37 -1.01 2.96 -5.48
CA ILE A 37 -1.84 1.79 -5.21
C ILE A 37 -1.75 1.49 -3.71
N GLY A 38 -2.88 1.53 -3.02
CA GLY A 38 -3.01 1.05 -1.66
C GLY A 38 -3.39 -0.43 -1.64
N LEU A 39 -2.60 -1.27 -0.97
CA LEU A 39 -2.86 -2.69 -0.78
C LEU A 39 -3.25 -2.99 0.67
N ASP A 40 -4.35 -3.72 0.88
CA ASP A 40 -4.73 -4.23 2.20
C ASP A 40 -5.41 -5.60 2.09
N LEU A 41 -5.40 -6.33 3.21
CA LEU A 41 -6.02 -7.65 3.32
C LEU A 41 -7.53 -7.59 3.49
N THR A 42 -8.06 -6.45 3.91
CA THR A 42 -9.45 -6.33 4.34
C THR A 42 -10.27 -5.43 3.41
N PRO A 43 -11.44 -5.87 2.93
CA PRO A 43 -12.34 -5.02 2.13
C PRO A 43 -12.83 -3.78 2.91
N GLN A 44 -12.88 -3.85 4.24
CA GLN A 44 -13.25 -2.73 5.08
C GLN A 44 -12.28 -1.56 4.90
N MET A 45 -10.97 -1.82 5.01
CA MET A 45 -9.95 -0.78 4.85
C MET A 45 -10.00 -0.17 3.45
N LEU A 46 -10.30 -0.96 2.42
CA LEU A 46 -10.45 -0.42 1.05
C LEU A 46 -11.64 0.54 0.96
N ARG A 47 -12.79 0.19 1.56
CA ARG A 47 -13.97 1.09 1.59
C ARG A 47 -13.65 2.39 2.32
N GLU A 48 -12.94 2.33 3.45
CA GLU A 48 -12.52 3.52 4.20
C GLU A 48 -11.54 4.37 3.37
N GLY A 49 -10.59 3.74 2.68
CA GLY A 49 -9.66 4.39 1.76
C GLY A 49 -10.39 5.11 0.61
N ILE A 50 -11.35 4.45 -0.03
CA ILE A 50 -12.14 5.02 -1.13
C ILE A 50 -12.94 6.25 -0.66
N LYS A 51 -13.63 6.14 0.49
CA LYS A 51 -14.35 7.28 1.09
C LYS A 51 -13.42 8.45 1.38
N LEU A 52 -12.23 8.17 1.92
CA LEU A 52 -11.25 9.21 2.25
C LEU A 52 -10.64 9.85 1.01
N ARG A 53 -10.43 9.07 -0.06
CA ARG A 53 -10.00 9.53 -1.38
C ARG A 53 -10.99 10.50 -1.98
N GLU A 54 -12.28 10.16 -1.96
CA GLU A 54 -13.35 11.03 -2.44
C GLU A 54 -13.43 12.33 -1.64
N LYS A 55 -13.41 12.22 -0.31
CA LYS A 55 -13.40 13.40 0.58
C LYS A 55 -12.21 14.33 0.34
N LYS A 56 -11.05 13.80 -0.06
CA LYS A 56 -9.83 14.58 -0.32
C LYS A 56 -9.62 14.97 -1.78
N GLY A 57 -10.47 14.48 -2.71
CA GLY A 57 -10.31 14.71 -4.15
C GLY A 57 -9.06 14.08 -4.78
N GLN A 58 -8.42 13.11 -4.13
CA GLN A 58 -7.15 12.53 -4.60
C GLN A 58 -7.39 11.35 -5.56
N ARG A 59 -7.90 11.62 -6.76
CA ARG A 59 -8.32 10.60 -7.73
C ARG A 59 -7.20 9.68 -8.25
N HIS A 60 -5.94 10.05 -8.08
CA HIS A 60 -4.75 9.28 -8.48
C HIS A 60 -4.34 8.20 -7.47
N ILE A 61 -5.20 7.89 -6.50
CA ILE A 61 -5.00 6.84 -5.50
C ILE A 61 -6.04 5.75 -5.75
N ASP A 62 -5.56 4.54 -6.02
CA ASP A 62 -6.37 3.34 -6.20
C ASP A 62 -6.12 2.35 -5.07
N PHE A 63 -7.03 1.39 -4.93
CA PHE A 63 -7.03 0.43 -3.83
C PHE A 63 -7.18 -0.99 -4.36
N MET A 64 -6.41 -1.93 -3.82
CA MET A 64 -6.42 -3.33 -4.20
C MET A 64 -6.48 -4.22 -2.96
N LEU A 65 -7.34 -5.23 -3.03
CA LEU A 65 -7.36 -6.32 -2.04
C LEU A 65 -6.25 -7.30 -2.37
N GLY A 66 -5.40 -7.65 -1.41
CA GLY A 66 -4.42 -8.70 -1.63
C GLY A 66 -3.32 -8.78 -0.57
N TYR A 67 -2.57 -9.87 -0.64
CA TYR A 67 -1.47 -10.12 0.27
C TYR A 67 -0.18 -9.47 -0.22
N ALA A 68 0.56 -8.87 0.71
CA ALA A 68 1.87 -8.27 0.43
C ALA A 68 2.90 -9.26 -0.14
N HIS A 69 2.74 -10.56 0.13
CA HIS A 69 3.62 -11.62 -0.39
C HIS A 69 3.22 -12.14 -1.77
N CYS A 70 2.03 -11.77 -2.27
CA CYS A 70 1.48 -12.19 -3.56
C CYS A 70 1.07 -10.97 -4.39
N LEU A 71 2.03 -10.15 -4.79
CA LEU A 71 1.74 -8.96 -5.59
C LEU A 71 1.53 -9.33 -7.07
N PRO A 72 0.37 -9.05 -7.68
CA PRO A 72 0.09 -9.27 -9.10
C PRO A 72 0.70 -8.17 -9.97
N PHE A 73 1.93 -7.74 -9.65
CA PHE A 73 2.61 -6.65 -10.35
C PHE A 73 3.92 -7.13 -10.96
N PRO A 74 4.29 -6.61 -12.13
CA PRO A 74 5.60 -6.90 -12.69
C PRO A 74 6.72 -6.39 -11.77
N PRO A 75 7.89 -7.04 -11.77
CA PRO A 75 9.03 -6.58 -11.00
C PRO A 75 9.42 -5.15 -11.41
N LYS A 76 9.91 -4.36 -10.45
CA LYS A 76 10.39 -2.96 -10.65
C LYS A 76 9.31 -1.97 -11.14
N MET A 77 8.02 -2.29 -11.02
CA MET A 77 6.92 -1.37 -11.34
C MET A 77 6.91 -0.11 -10.45
N PHE A 78 7.18 -0.27 -9.15
CA PHE A 78 7.07 0.80 -8.17
C PHE A 78 8.42 1.46 -7.90
N GLN A 79 8.43 2.79 -7.92
CA GLN A 79 9.59 3.61 -7.55
C GLN A 79 9.66 3.80 -6.02
N VAL A 80 8.50 3.72 -5.35
CA VAL A 80 8.36 3.90 -3.91
C VAL A 80 7.45 2.81 -3.37
N VAL A 81 7.91 2.11 -2.33
CA VAL A 81 7.09 1.16 -1.58
C VAL A 81 7.09 1.57 -0.11
N THR A 82 5.90 1.75 0.46
CA THR A 82 5.73 2.05 1.88
C THR A 82 4.95 0.96 2.58
N CYS A 83 5.27 0.76 3.85
CA CYS A 83 4.49 -0.05 4.77
C CYS A 83 4.58 0.62 6.13
N ARG A 84 3.43 0.98 6.72
CA ARG A 84 3.40 1.56 8.07
C ARG A 84 2.80 0.53 9.00
N ARG A 85 3.53 0.18 10.06
CA ARG A 85 3.11 -0.79 11.09
C ARG A 85 1.68 -0.53 11.54
N ASN A 86 0.79 -1.38 11.05
CA ASN A 86 -0.53 -1.70 11.59
C ASN A 86 -0.99 -3.09 11.09
N ALA A 87 -0.07 -3.96 10.64
CA ALA A 87 -0.40 -5.35 10.34
C ALA A 87 -0.42 -6.14 11.67
N PRO A 88 -1.58 -6.55 12.21
CA PRO A 88 -1.63 -7.53 13.30
C PRO A 88 -1.13 -8.93 12.89
N ASP A 89 -0.58 -9.09 11.68
CA ASP A 89 0.09 -10.32 11.22
C ASP A 89 1.37 -10.69 12.03
N THR A 90 1.65 -9.99 13.13
CA THR A 90 2.63 -10.42 14.14
C THR A 90 2.32 -11.76 14.80
N ILE A 91 1.16 -12.38 14.59
CA ILE A 91 0.92 -13.77 15.02
C ILE A 91 1.52 -14.80 14.03
N ALA A 92 1.83 -14.44 12.78
CA ALA A 92 2.22 -15.42 11.77
C ALA A 92 3.73 -15.51 11.46
N TRP A 93 4.59 -14.68 12.06
CA TRP A 93 6.03 -14.71 11.70
C TRP A 93 6.80 -15.93 12.23
N ARG A 94 6.29 -16.63 13.26
CA ARG A 94 6.91 -17.89 13.74
C ARG A 94 6.39 -19.16 13.05
N GLU A 95 5.24 -19.10 12.36
CA GLU A 95 4.64 -20.27 11.69
C GLU A 95 4.63 -20.16 10.16
N VAL A 96 4.90 -18.98 9.58
CA VAL A 96 5.00 -18.81 8.12
C VAL A 96 6.43 -19.12 7.65
N GLY A 97 6.76 -20.40 7.71
CA GLY A 97 7.77 -20.96 6.81
C GLY A 97 7.28 -20.81 5.35
N ASP A 98 8.07 -20.12 4.55
CA ASP A 98 8.12 -20.22 3.08
C ASP A 98 6.79 -20.20 2.29
N ARG A 99 5.96 -19.16 2.48
CA ARG A 99 4.68 -18.99 1.75
C ARG A 99 4.78 -18.31 0.38
N ARG A 100 5.90 -18.41 -0.33
CA ARG A 100 5.90 -18.11 -1.78
C ARG A 100 5.03 -19.09 -2.58
N GLN A 101 4.76 -20.29 -2.05
CA GLN A 101 4.00 -21.32 -2.76
C GLN A 101 2.47 -21.11 -2.75
N GLU A 102 1.92 -20.38 -1.77
CA GLU A 102 0.45 -20.23 -1.64
C GLU A 102 -0.14 -19.24 -2.66
N CYS A 103 0.69 -18.34 -3.23
CA CYS A 103 0.29 -17.45 -4.30
C CYS A 103 -0.11 -18.17 -5.60
N SER A 104 0.26 -19.45 -5.78
CA SER A 104 -0.02 -20.22 -7.01
C SER A 104 -1.30 -21.08 -6.96
N ARG A 105 -1.99 -21.14 -5.81
CA ARG A 105 -3.13 -22.05 -5.58
C ARG A 105 -4.50 -21.37 -5.65
N ARG A 106 -4.61 -20.14 -6.14
CA ARG A 106 -5.89 -19.43 -6.31
C ARG A 106 -5.91 -18.59 -7.58
#